data_AF-A0A5B7EYY8-F1
#
_entry.id   AF-A0A5B7EYY8-F1
#
_cell.length_a   1.000
_cell.length_b   1.000
_cell.length_c   1.000
_cell.angle_alpha   90.00
_cell.angle_beta   90.00
_cell.angle_gamma   90.00
#
_symmetry.space_group_name_H-M   'P 1'
#
loop_
_entity.id
_entity.type
_entity.pdbx_description
1 polymer ?
#
loop_
_entity_poly.entity_id
_entity_poly.type
_entity_poly.pdbx_seq_one_letter_code
_entity_poly.pdbx_strand_id
1 'polypeptide(L)'
;MAVIIFYKANHPVKEVAKQTSVSVCVCQKLVKWFKEERGEGIPAPRSQSGRPKLISPTTIKLIGRKVKAYPCLTAAEIKENNPQLLSRLSLRCVQQCLHDDLNLGSFRARKKPLLTAVQKKKRVAFAKK
;
A
#
# COMPACT_ATOMS: atom_id res chain seq x y z
N MET A 1 20.82 3.72 17.52
CA MET A 1 20.85 5.13 17.07
C MET A 1 21.65 6.04 18.03
N ALA A 2 22.80 5.58 18.54
CA ALA A 2 23.66 6.39 19.41
C ALA A 2 24.78 7.10 18.63
N VAL A 3 25.16 6.56 17.46
CA VAL A 3 26.26 7.07 16.60
C VAL A 3 26.08 8.53 16.21
N ILE A 4 24.87 8.94 15.84
CA ILE A 4 24.60 10.32 15.38
C ILE A 4 24.52 11.30 16.55
N ILE A 5 24.08 10.83 17.73
CA ILE A 5 24.08 11.65 18.94
C ILE A 5 25.53 11.98 19.33
N PHE A 6 26.41 10.98 19.35
CA PHE A 6 27.83 11.20 19.61
C PHE A 6 28.52 12.01 18.50
N TYR A 7 28.11 11.84 17.24
CA TYR A 7 28.60 12.67 16.13
C TYR A 7 28.19 14.15 16.28
N LYS A 8 26.94 14.43 16.67
CA LYS A 8 26.47 15.80 16.98
C LYS A 8 27.19 16.41 18.19
N ALA A 9 27.60 15.58 19.15
CA ALA A 9 28.45 15.97 20.27
C ALA A 9 29.95 16.09 19.90
N ASN A 10 30.29 16.07 18.60
CA ASN A 10 31.65 16.23 18.06
C ASN A 10 32.66 15.14 18.47
N HIS A 11 32.22 13.95 18.86
CA HIS A 11 33.14 12.84 19.09
C HIS A 11 33.72 12.28 17.79
N PRO A 12 35.02 11.93 17.75
CA PRO A 12 35.63 11.30 16.59
C PRO A 12 35.05 9.90 16.36
N VAL A 13 34.87 9.52 15.08
CA VAL A 13 34.17 8.28 14.67
C VAL A 13 34.77 7.01 15.30
N LYS A 14 36.08 7.00 15.59
CA LYS A 14 36.75 5.88 16.28
C LYS A 14 36.28 5.70 17.72
N GLU A 15 36.04 6.78 18.45
CA GLU A 15 35.52 6.73 19.82
C GLU A 15 34.05 6.33 19.82
N VAL A 16 33.28 6.87 18.88
CA VAL A 16 31.87 6.48 18.69
C VAL A 16 31.75 4.99 18.43
N ALA A 17 32.61 4.41 17.58
CA ALA A 17 32.63 2.97 17.30
C ALA A 17 32.92 2.14 18.56
N LYS A 18 33.86 2.57 19.41
CA LYS A 18 34.19 1.89 20.68
C LYS A 18 33.04 1.95 21.67
N GLN A 19 32.42 3.12 21.84
CA GLN A 19 31.32 3.33 22.80
C GLN A 19 30.02 2.63 22.36
N THR A 20 29.74 2.61 21.06
CA THR A 20 28.50 2.05 20.52
C THR A 20 28.61 0.59 20.10
N SER A 21 29.81 -0.01 20.21
CA SER A 21 30.13 -1.36 19.73
C SER A 21 29.74 -1.63 18.27
N VAL A 22 29.65 -0.57 17.46
CA VAL A 22 29.40 -0.62 16.02
C VAL A 22 30.72 -0.50 15.28
N SER A 23 30.88 -1.19 14.15
CA SER A 23 32.10 -1.09 13.34
C SER A 23 32.34 0.33 12.82
N VAL A 24 33.61 0.71 12.69
CA VAL A 24 34.02 2.04 12.18
C VAL A 24 33.44 2.30 10.79
N CYS A 25 33.41 1.30 9.92
CA CYS A 25 32.86 1.40 8.56
C CYS A 25 31.36 1.74 8.56
N VAL A 26 30.58 1.11 9.45
CA VAL A 26 29.15 1.43 9.60
C VAL A 26 28.96 2.83 10.17
N CYS A 27 29.76 3.24 11.15
CA CYS A 27 29.70 4.60 11.70
C CYS A 27 30.00 5.65 10.62
N GLN A 28 31.02 5.44 9.79
CA GLN A 28 31.35 6.33 8.66
C GLN A 28 30.22 6.39 7.63
N LYS A 29 29.63 5.25 7.28
CA LYS A 29 28.46 5.19 6.36
C LYS A 29 27.28 5.98 6.91
N LEU A 30 26.95 5.81 8.20
CA LEU A 30 25.85 6.53 8.85
C LEU A 30 26.11 8.04 8.92
N VAL A 31 27.33 8.47 9.25
CA VAL A 31 27.71 9.89 9.24
C VAL A 31 27.65 10.48 7.83
N LYS A 32 28.08 9.71 6.81
CA LYS A 32 27.98 10.13 5.40
C LYS A 32 26.52 10.32 4.99
N TRP A 33 25.65 9.34 5.27
CA TRP A 33 24.21 9.45 5.00
C TRP A 33 23.57 10.63 5.72
N PHE A 34 23.91 10.85 6.99
CA PHE A 34 23.42 11.98 7.76
C PHE A 34 23.81 13.33 7.14
N LYS A 35 25.03 13.47 6.62
CA LYS A 35 25.46 14.68 5.89
C LYS A 35 24.72 14.86 4.56
N GLU A 36 24.48 13.78 3.83
CA GLU A 36 23.77 13.79 2.53
C GLU A 36 22.29 14.19 2.69
N GLU A 37 21.62 13.74 3.75
CA GLU A 37 20.20 14.05 4.06
C GLU A 37 20.01 15.41 4.78
N ARG A 38 20.97 16.35 4.62
CA ARG A 38 20.99 17.69 5.26
C ARG A 38 20.97 17.70 6.80
N GLY A 39 21.25 16.57 7.44
CA GLY A 39 21.35 16.48 8.91
C GLY A 39 20.01 16.59 9.66
N GLU A 40 18.90 16.58 8.93
CA GLU A 40 17.56 16.63 9.50
C GLU A 40 17.03 15.21 9.68
N GLY A 41 17.33 14.64 10.85
CA GLY A 41 16.79 13.35 11.27
C GLY A 41 17.80 12.22 11.30
N ILE A 42 17.34 11.07 11.78
CA ILE A 42 18.14 9.85 11.89
C ILE A 42 17.92 9.07 10.59
N PRO A 43 18.98 8.67 9.86
CA PRO A 43 18.86 7.95 8.60
C PRO A 43 18.10 6.66 8.86
N ALA A 44 16.90 6.59 8.29
CA ALA A 44 16.09 5.39 8.30
C ALA A 44 16.63 4.41 7.26
N PRO A 45 16.54 3.09 7.50
CA PRO A 45 16.84 2.13 6.46
C PRO A 45 15.98 2.42 5.23
N ARG A 46 16.60 2.51 4.06
CA ARG A 46 15.89 2.70 2.80
C ARG A 46 14.95 1.51 2.57
N SER A 47 13.74 1.79 2.10
CA SER A 47 12.82 0.74 1.68
C SER A 47 13.50 -0.10 0.59
N GLN A 48 13.65 -1.40 0.86
CA GLN A 48 14.22 -2.31 -0.12
C GLN A 48 13.15 -2.64 -1.16
N SER A 49 13.55 -2.67 -2.43
CA SER A 49 12.67 -3.16 -3.49
C SER A 49 12.35 -4.63 -3.22
N GLY A 50 11.07 -4.93 -2.98
CA GLY A 50 10.60 -6.30 -2.83
C GLY A 50 10.61 -7.08 -4.16
N ARG A 51 10.25 -8.36 -4.09
CA ARG A 51 10.06 -9.19 -5.28
C ARG A 51 8.99 -8.58 -6.20
N PRO A 52 9.16 -8.63 -7.54
CA PRO A 52 8.12 -8.20 -8.46
C PRO A 52 6.82 -8.98 -8.24
N LYS A 53 5.69 -8.29 -8.39
CA LYS A 53 4.35 -8.88 -8.29
C LYS A 53 4.13 -9.88 -9.42
N LEU A 54 3.35 -10.93 -9.14
CA LEU A 54 2.98 -11.94 -10.14
C LEU A 54 2.04 -11.38 -11.22
N ILE A 55 1.21 -10.39 -10.86
CA ILE A 55 0.21 -9.80 -11.75
C ILE A 55 0.79 -8.55 -12.39
N SER A 56 0.65 -8.44 -13.72
CA SER A 56 1.06 -7.24 -14.44
C SER A 56 0.11 -6.05 -14.17
N PRO A 57 0.61 -4.81 -14.18
CA PRO A 57 -0.22 -3.62 -14.00
C PRO A 57 -1.35 -3.49 -15.04
N THR A 58 -1.13 -4.00 -16.26
CA THR A 58 -2.14 -4.01 -17.33
C THR A 58 -3.31 -4.94 -17.00
N THR A 59 -3.02 -6.11 -16.44
CA THR A 59 -4.02 -7.08 -16.00
C THR A 59 -4.85 -6.51 -14.85
N ILE A 60 -4.21 -5.85 -13.88
CA ILE A 60 -4.89 -5.18 -12.76
C ILE A 60 -5.88 -4.13 -13.29
N LYS A 61 -5.46 -3.29 -14.25
CA LYS A 61 -6.34 -2.29 -14.87
C LYS A 61 -7.54 -2.93 -15.58
N LEU A 62 -7.34 -4.05 -16.27
CA LEU A 62 -8.41 -4.77 -16.95
C LEU A 62 -9.42 -5.36 -15.95
N ILE A 63 -8.94 -6.00 -14.88
CA ILE A 63 -9.80 -6.49 -13.78
C ILE A 63 -10.59 -5.32 -13.19
N GLY A 64 -9.94 -4.19 -12.90
CA GLY A 64 -10.60 -3.01 -12.36
C GLY A 64 -11.72 -2.48 -13.25
N ARG A 65 -11.56 -2.50 -14.58
CA ARG A 65 -12.63 -2.13 -15.52
C ARG A 65 -13.80 -3.12 -15.46
N LYS A 66 -13.53 -4.42 -15.42
CA LYS A 66 -14.57 -5.45 -15.33
C LYS A 66 -15.38 -5.34 -14.05
N VAL A 67 -14.72 -5.15 -12.91
CA VAL A 67 -15.40 -5.01 -11.61
C VAL A 67 -16.21 -3.72 -11.55
N LYS A 68 -15.75 -2.62 -12.16
CA LYS A 68 -16.55 -1.39 -12.25
C LYS A 68 -17.82 -1.58 -13.09
N ALA A 69 -17.75 -2.34 -14.18
CA ALA A 69 -18.92 -2.66 -14.99
C ALA A 69 -19.88 -3.60 -14.27
N TYR A 70 -19.34 -4.58 -13.53
CA TYR A 70 -20.10 -5.62 -12.84
C TYR A 70 -19.63 -5.74 -11.38
N PRO A 71 -20.16 -4.90 -10.46
CA PRO A 71 -19.64 -4.80 -9.09
C PRO A 71 -19.94 -6.01 -8.21
N CYS A 72 -20.86 -6.88 -8.64
CA CYS A 72 -21.23 -8.09 -7.92
C CYS A 72 -20.36 -9.31 -8.28
N LEU A 73 -19.41 -9.17 -9.22
CA LEU A 73 -18.56 -10.28 -9.62
C LEU A 73 -17.71 -10.78 -8.46
N THR A 74 -17.71 -12.10 -8.25
CA THR A 74 -16.85 -12.72 -7.25
C THR A 74 -15.42 -12.89 -7.79
N ALA A 75 -14.44 -13.01 -6.89
CA ALA A 75 -13.05 -13.27 -7.31
C ALA A 75 -12.91 -14.61 -8.06
N ALA A 76 -13.77 -15.59 -7.77
CA ALA A 76 -13.83 -16.87 -8.46
C ALA A 76 -14.32 -16.68 -9.90
N GLU A 77 -15.45 -16.00 -10.08
CA GLU A 77 -15.97 -15.65 -11.41
C GLU A 77 -14.97 -14.81 -12.22
N ILE A 78 -14.26 -13.87 -11.58
CA ILE A 78 -13.23 -13.08 -12.27
C ILE A 78 -12.12 -13.98 -12.82
N LYS A 79 -11.70 -14.99 -12.04
CA LYS A 79 -10.69 -15.96 -12.46
C LYS A 79 -11.20 -16.84 -13.60
N GLU A 80 -12.42 -17.38 -13.47
CA GLU A 80 -13.06 -18.25 -14.47
C GLU A 80 -13.31 -17.54 -15.79
N ASN A 81 -13.72 -16.26 -15.75
CA ASN A 81 -13.97 -15.44 -16.94
C ASN A 81 -12.69 -15.01 -17.68
N ASN A 82 -11.50 -15.23 -17.10
CA ASN A 82 -10.22 -14.80 -17.67
C ASN A 82 -9.13 -15.88 -17.53
N PRO A 83 -9.34 -17.10 -18.06
CA PRO A 83 -8.43 -18.22 -17.83
C PRO A 83 -7.03 -17.95 -18.44
N GLN A 84 -6.97 -17.24 -19.57
CA GLN A 84 -5.71 -16.91 -20.24
C GLN A 84 -4.78 -16.04 -19.37
N LEU A 85 -5.35 -15.14 -18.56
CA LEU A 85 -4.60 -14.19 -17.74
C LEU A 85 -4.39 -14.69 -16.30
N LEU A 86 -5.40 -15.38 -15.74
CA LEU A 86 -5.47 -15.67 -14.30
C LEU A 86 -5.40 -17.16 -13.95
N SER A 87 -5.28 -18.08 -14.94
CA SER A 87 -5.22 -19.53 -14.68
C SER A 87 -4.13 -19.92 -13.68
N ARG A 88 -2.93 -19.34 -13.85
CA ARG A 88 -1.76 -19.61 -13.00
C ARG A 88 -1.86 -19.02 -11.60
N LEU A 89 -2.76 -18.07 -11.36
CA LEU A 89 -2.86 -17.38 -10.08
C LEU A 89 -3.80 -18.11 -9.14
N SER A 90 -3.50 -18.13 -7.85
CA SER A 90 -4.44 -18.63 -6.85
C SER A 90 -5.63 -17.67 -6.71
N LEU A 91 -6.78 -18.20 -6.25
CA LEU A 91 -7.95 -17.36 -5.92
C LEU A 91 -7.57 -16.26 -4.93
N ARG A 92 -6.71 -16.59 -3.95
CA ARG A 92 -6.22 -15.65 -2.94
C ARG A 92 -5.44 -14.49 -3.55
N CYS A 93 -4.64 -14.73 -4.58
CA CYS A 93 -3.90 -13.69 -5.28
C CYS A 93 -4.84 -12.70 -5.98
N VAL A 94 -5.93 -13.20 -6.60
CA VAL A 94 -6.96 -12.35 -7.20
C VAL A 94 -7.68 -11.52 -6.14
N GLN A 95 -8.06 -12.12 -5.00
CA GLN A 95 -8.67 -11.40 -3.88
C GLN A 95 -7.75 -10.30 -3.34
N GLN A 96 -6.47 -10.61 -3.16
CA GLN A 96 -5.50 -9.66 -2.65
C GLN A 96 -5.28 -8.50 -3.64
N CYS A 97 -5.27 -8.77 -4.94
CA CYS A 97 -5.22 -7.73 -5.96
C CYS A 97 -6.45 -6.80 -5.90
N LEU A 98 -7.66 -7.36 -5.75
CA LEU A 98 -8.87 -6.54 -5.58
C LEU A 98 -8.77 -5.63 -4.34
N HIS A 99 -8.28 -6.16 -3.23
CA HIS A 99 -8.18 -5.43 -1.97
C HIS A 99 -7.04 -4.39 -1.99
N ASP A 100 -5.80 -4.82 -2.25
CA ASP A 100 -4.59 -4.02 -2.05
C ASP A 100 -4.28 -3.12 -3.26
N ASP A 101 -4.48 -3.60 -4.49
CA ASP A 101 -4.12 -2.84 -5.70
C ASP A 101 -5.27 -1.96 -6.20
N LEU A 102 -6.51 -2.44 -6.07
CA LEU A 102 -7.70 -1.72 -6.55
C LEU A 102 -8.49 -1.03 -5.44
N ASN A 103 -8.11 -1.21 -4.16
CA ASN A 103 -8.83 -0.67 -3.00
C ASN A 103 -10.32 -1.05 -2.98
N LEU A 104 -10.65 -2.24 -3.50
CA LEU A 104 -12.00 -2.79 -3.55
C LEU A 104 -12.15 -3.83 -2.43
N GLY A 105 -12.42 -3.32 -1.23
CA GLY A 105 -12.80 -4.16 -0.09
C GLY A 105 -14.12 -4.89 -0.33
N SER A 106 -14.27 -6.05 0.30
CA SER A 106 -15.56 -6.74 0.35
C SER A 106 -16.45 -6.10 1.41
N PHE A 107 -17.63 -5.63 1.00
CA PHE A 107 -18.60 -5.03 1.90
C PHE A 107 -19.97 -5.70 1.72
N ARG A 108 -20.68 -5.89 2.84
CA ARG A 108 -22.05 -6.37 2.79
C ARG A 108 -22.98 -5.24 2.34
N ALA A 109 -23.76 -5.49 1.29
CA ALA A 109 -24.80 -4.56 0.86
C ALA A 109 -25.82 -4.33 1.99
N ARG A 110 -26.12 -3.06 2.27
CA ARG A 110 -27.14 -2.69 3.27
C ARG A 110 -28.53 -2.81 2.66
N LYS A 111 -29.46 -3.42 3.41
CA LYS A 111 -30.88 -3.43 3.04
C LYS A 111 -31.41 -1.99 3.07
N LYS A 112 -31.94 -1.53 1.94
CA LYS A 112 -32.61 -0.24 1.82
C LYS A 112 -34.11 -0.46 1.62
N PRO A 113 -34.98 0.40 2.16
CA PRO A 113 -36.41 0.31 1.89
C PRO A 113 -36.67 0.52 0.39
N LEU A 114 -37.59 -0.27 -0.16
CA LEU A 114 -38.05 -0.10 -1.53
C LEU A 114 -39.01 1.09 -1.58
N LEU A 115 -38.55 2.21 -2.13
CA LEU A 115 -39.33 3.43 -2.26
C LEU A 115 -40.01 3.52 -3.63
N THR A 116 -41.29 3.86 -3.64
CA THR A 116 -42.01 4.19 -4.88
C THR A 116 -41.54 5.53 -5.45
N ALA A 117 -41.79 5.77 -6.73
CA ALA A 117 -41.43 7.02 -7.40
C ALA A 117 -42.05 8.25 -6.70
N VAL A 118 -43.30 8.14 -6.24
CA VAL A 118 -44.01 9.19 -5.50
C VAL A 118 -43.32 9.48 -4.16
N GLN A 119 -42.96 8.45 -3.40
CA GLN A 119 -42.26 8.60 -2.12
C GLN A 119 -40.88 9.26 -2.31
N LYS A 120 -40.13 8.90 -3.36
CA LYS A 120 -38.85 9.55 -3.69
C LYS A 120 -39.03 11.04 -3.95
N LYS A 121 -40.02 11.44 -4.76
CA LYS A 121 -40.33 12.85 -5.04
C LYS A 121 -40.67 13.63 -3.77
N LYS A 122 -41.52 13.07 -2.89
CA LYS A 122 -41.88 13.70 -1.60
C LYS A 122 -40.65 13.92 -0.70
N ARG A 123 -39.76 12.92 -0.59
CA ARG A 123 -38.54 13.04 0.22
C ARG A 123 -37.57 14.09 -0.31
N VAL A 124 -37.39 14.16 -1.64
CA VAL A 124 -36.55 15.18 -2.27
C VAL A 124 -37.14 16.58 -2.08
N ALA A 125 -38.45 16.75 -2.25
CA ALA A 125 -39.13 18.02 -2.02
C ALA A 125 -39.01 18.48 -0.56
N PHE A 126 -39.16 17.55 0.40
CA PHE A 126 -38.96 17.82 1.82
C PHE A 126 -37.52 18.26 2.13
N ALA A 127 -36.51 17.58 1.59
CA ALA A 127 -35.10 17.89 1.85
C ALA A 127 -34.59 19.18 1.18
N LYS A 128 -35.32 19.71 0.18
CA LYS A 128 -34.99 20.98 -0.50
C LYS A 128 -35.60 22.20 0.18
N LYS A 129 -36.55 21.99 1.08
CA LYS A 129 -37.22 23.04 1.86
C LYS A 129 -36.40 23.36 3.10
#